data_AF-T1BEE8-F1
#
_entry.id   AF-T1BEE8-F1
#
_cell.length_a   1.000
_cell.length_b   1.000
_cell.length_c   1.000
_cell.angle_alpha   90.00
_cell.angle_beta   90.00
_cell.angle_gamma   90.00
#
_symmetry.space_group_name_H-M   'P 1'
#
loop_
_entity.id
_entity.type
_entity.pdbx_description
1 polymer ?
#
loop_
_entity_poly.entity_id
_entity_poly.type
_entity_poly.pdbx_seq_one_letter_code
_entity_poly.pdbx_strand_id
1 'polypeptide(L)'
;RAQAVKARELGIDPNSSRPVTVRLGRFGPFVQIGQREDAEKPKFAGLRSGLRLETITLEEALKLFELPRTLGETPEGELLIVGVGRFGPYLRYGNRYCSLKDQDPMTLQLDQALELVAQEKQRLAQRMIQRFEGGIEILNGRYGPYITDGNKNVKVPRIRNQTSSHSKP
;
A
#
# COMPACT_ATOMS: atom_id res chain seq x y z
N ARG A 1 -23.63 10.29 19.49
CA ARG A 1 -23.45 11.50 18.66
C ARG A 1 -21.95 11.76 18.55
N ALA A 2 -21.32 11.47 17.41
CA ALA A 2 -19.89 11.67 17.23
C ALA A 2 -19.62 13.17 17.10
N GLN A 3 -18.76 13.72 17.97
CA GLN A 3 -18.27 15.09 17.84
C GLN A 3 -17.67 15.22 16.44
N ALA A 4 -18.24 16.10 15.62
CA ALA A 4 -17.61 16.54 14.39
C ALA A 4 -16.30 17.21 14.79
N VAL A 5 -15.17 16.53 14.59
CA VAL A 5 -13.86 17.16 14.72
C VAL A 5 -13.82 18.27 13.69
N LYS A 6 -14.00 19.50 14.18
CA LYS A 6 -14.06 20.73 13.40
C LYS A 6 -12.83 20.79 12.51
N ALA A 7 -13.02 21.00 11.21
CA ALA A 7 -11.90 21.17 10.28
C ALA A 7 -11.04 22.35 10.75
N ARG A 8 -9.73 22.14 10.85
CA ARG A 8 -8.77 23.20 11.18
C ARG A 8 -8.19 23.73 9.87
N GLU A 9 -8.28 25.03 9.66
CA GLU A 9 -7.68 25.70 8.53
C GLU A 9 -6.19 25.92 8.79
N LEU A 10 -5.35 25.59 7.81
CA LEU A 10 -3.89 25.75 7.89
C LEU A 10 -3.41 26.99 7.12
N GLY A 11 -4.16 27.43 6.11
CA GLY A 11 -3.84 28.57 5.27
C GLY A 11 -4.24 28.34 3.81
N ILE A 12 -3.52 28.98 2.88
CA ILE A 12 -3.79 28.93 1.44
C ILE A 12 -2.60 28.26 0.74
N ASP A 13 -2.88 27.36 -0.20
CA ASP A 13 -1.87 26.75 -1.06
C ASP A 13 -1.35 27.79 -2.07
N PRO A 14 -0.03 28.08 -2.10
CA PRO A 14 0.54 29.08 -3.00
C PRO A 14 0.38 28.74 -4.48
N ASN A 15 0.23 27.46 -4.84
CA ASN A 15 0.14 27.04 -6.24
C ASN A 15 -1.27 27.18 -6.80
N SER A 16 -2.29 26.78 -6.04
CA SER A 16 -3.69 26.82 -6.48
C SER A 16 -4.49 27.97 -5.90
N SER A 17 -3.94 28.77 -4.98
CA SER A 17 -4.66 29.82 -4.24
C SER A 17 -5.91 29.30 -3.51
N ARG A 18 -5.92 28.01 -3.14
CA ARG A 18 -7.05 27.33 -2.51
C ARG A 18 -6.82 27.09 -1.01
N PRO A 19 -7.88 27.05 -0.20
CA PRO A 19 -7.74 26.80 1.23
C PRO A 19 -7.23 25.38 1.50
N VAL A 20 -6.33 25.27 2.47
CA VAL A 20 -5.77 24.03 2.99
C VAL A 20 -6.37 23.76 4.37
N THR A 21 -7.05 22.64 4.50
CA THR A 21 -7.72 22.26 5.75
C THR A 21 -7.30 20.88 6.21
N VAL A 22 -7.27 20.64 7.51
CA VAL A 22 -7.01 19.34 8.11
C VAL A 22 -8.19 18.88 8.96
N ARG A 23 -8.63 17.63 8.78
CA ARG A 23 -9.79 17.06 9.48
C ARG A 23 -9.74 15.54 9.59
N LEU A 24 -10.58 14.99 10.46
CA LEU A 24 -10.71 13.54 10.64
C LEU A 24 -11.74 12.97 9.66
N GLY A 25 -11.35 11.94 8.89
CA GLY A 25 -12.23 11.22 7.96
C GLY A 25 -12.40 9.74 8.32
N ARG A 26 -13.15 9.02 7.47
CA ARG A 26 -13.39 7.58 7.65
C ARG A 26 -12.14 6.70 7.63
N PHE A 27 -11.07 7.18 6.98
CA PHE A 27 -9.80 6.45 6.84
C PHE A 27 -8.69 7.04 7.71
N GLY A 28 -9.04 7.91 8.66
CA GLY A 28 -8.09 8.62 9.51
C GLY A 28 -7.97 10.11 9.18
N PRO A 29 -7.01 10.80 9.82
CA PRO A 29 -6.77 12.22 9.61
C PRO A 29 -6.23 12.50 8.20
N PHE A 30 -6.68 13.58 7.58
CA PHE A 30 -6.26 13.96 6.23
C PHE A 30 -6.23 15.48 6.04
N VAL A 31 -5.38 15.92 5.12
CA VAL A 31 -5.35 17.28 4.57
C VAL A 31 -6.15 17.32 3.27
N GLN A 32 -6.86 18.42 3.07
CA GLN A 32 -7.60 18.74 1.86
C GLN A 32 -7.15 20.10 1.32
N ILE A 33 -6.87 20.17 0.01
CA ILE A 33 -6.68 21.42 -0.72
C ILE A 33 -7.93 21.66 -1.59
N GLY A 34 -8.53 22.84 -1.45
CA GLY A 34 -9.75 23.23 -2.18
C GLY A 34 -11.03 22.75 -1.52
N GLN A 35 -12.15 23.20 -2.07
CA GLN A 35 -13.51 22.86 -1.64
C GLN A 35 -14.18 21.94 -2.67
N ARG A 36 -15.37 21.42 -2.35
CA ARG A 36 -16.10 20.55 -3.29
C ARG A 36 -16.80 21.35 -4.38
N GLU A 37 -17.07 22.60 -4.08
CA GLU A 37 -17.78 23.59 -4.88
C GLU A 37 -16.85 24.25 -5.91
N ASP A 38 -15.53 24.04 -5.79
CA ASP A 38 -14.54 24.52 -6.75
C ASP A 38 -14.67 23.81 -8.11
N ALA A 39 -14.30 24.50 -9.18
CA ALA A 39 -14.28 23.91 -10.53
C ALA A 39 -13.30 22.72 -10.66
N GLU A 40 -12.21 22.74 -9.88
CA GLU A 40 -11.22 21.67 -9.85
C GLU A 40 -11.44 20.78 -8.62
N LYS A 41 -11.38 19.44 -8.82
CA LYS A 41 -11.61 18.48 -7.75
C LYS A 41 -10.64 18.72 -6.57
N PRO A 42 -11.13 18.66 -5.32
CA PRO A 42 -10.28 18.81 -4.15
C PRO A 42 -9.24 17.69 -4.10
N LYS A 43 -8.02 18.05 -3.72
CA LYS A 43 -6.93 17.09 -3.52
C LYS A 43 -6.94 16.65 -2.06
N PHE A 44 -6.63 15.37 -1.83
CA PHE A 44 -6.57 14.79 -0.49
C PHE A 44 -5.23 14.13 -0.24
N ALA A 45 -4.67 14.32 0.95
CA ALA A 45 -3.49 13.60 1.41
C ALA A 45 -3.71 13.12 2.85
N GLY A 46 -3.47 11.83 3.11
CA GLY A 46 -3.56 11.29 4.46
C GLY A 46 -2.43 11.82 5.35
N LEU A 47 -2.74 12.12 6.61
CA LEU A 47 -1.69 12.42 7.60
C LEU A 47 -0.87 11.14 7.85
N ARG A 48 0.45 11.33 7.96
CA ARG A 48 1.39 10.24 8.23
C ARG A 48 1.49 9.95 9.73
N SER A 49 1.99 8.76 10.06
CA SER A 49 2.40 8.41 11.41
C SER A 49 3.43 9.42 11.92
N GLY A 50 3.08 10.14 12.99
CA GLY A 50 3.94 11.17 13.60
C GLY A 50 3.38 12.59 13.47
N LEU A 51 2.59 12.88 12.43
CA LEU A 51 1.92 14.17 12.28
C LEU A 51 0.58 14.15 13.03
N ARG A 52 0.27 15.23 13.76
CA ARG A 52 -0.99 15.36 14.52
C ARG A 52 -1.88 16.43 13.92
N LEU A 53 -3.19 16.20 14.01
CA LEU A 53 -4.21 17.15 13.53
C LEU A 53 -4.04 18.54 14.16
N GLU A 54 -3.70 18.59 15.44
CA GLU A 54 -3.60 19.85 16.18
C GLU A 54 -2.31 20.62 15.87
N THR A 55 -1.22 19.94 15.55
CA THR A 55 0.13 20.54 15.47
C THR A 55 0.65 20.73 14.06
N ILE A 56 0.09 20.04 13.05
CA ILE A 56 0.60 20.10 11.68
C ILE A 56 0.62 21.54 11.13
N THR A 57 1.72 21.92 10.46
CA THR A 57 1.84 23.23 9.82
C THR A 57 1.36 23.20 8.36
N LEU A 58 1.15 24.38 7.77
CA LEU A 58 0.83 24.50 6.35
C LEU A 58 1.94 23.88 5.47
N GLU A 59 3.20 24.14 5.80
CA GLU A 59 4.35 23.61 5.04
C GLU A 59 4.41 22.09 5.07
N GLU A 60 4.24 21.49 6.25
CA GLU A 60 4.18 20.03 6.39
C GLU A 60 3.00 19.43 5.62
N ALA A 61 1.85 20.10 5.66
CA ALA A 61 0.66 19.68 4.96
C ALA A 61 0.83 19.73 3.44
N LEU A 62 1.47 20.78 2.91
CA LEU A 62 1.77 20.93 1.48
C LEU A 62 2.74 19.84 1.00
N LYS A 63 3.76 19.49 1.80
CA LYS A 63 4.67 18.39 1.47
C LYS A 63 3.92 17.09 1.22
N LEU A 64 2.84 16.80 1.94
CA LEU A 64 2.07 15.55 1.73
C LEU A 64 1.52 15.40 0.30
N PHE A 65 1.33 16.49 -0.44
CA PHE A 65 0.83 16.49 -1.82
C PHE A 65 1.91 16.30 -2.88
N GLU A 66 3.19 16.23 -2.49
CA GLU A 66 4.27 15.83 -3.40
C GLU A 66 4.20 14.34 -3.78
N LEU A 67 3.38 13.56 -3.06
CA LEU A 67 3.07 12.17 -3.38
C LEU A 67 1.75 12.05 -4.17
N PRO A 68 1.65 11.09 -5.10
CA PRO A 68 2.66 10.09 -5.46
C PRO A 68 3.79 10.66 -6.33
N ARG A 69 5.01 10.13 -6.15
CA ARG A 69 6.21 10.52 -6.93
C ARG A 69 6.81 9.35 -7.69
N THR A 70 7.41 9.61 -8.84
CA THR A 70 8.12 8.60 -9.65
C THR A 70 9.60 8.59 -9.28
N LEU A 71 10.15 7.41 -8.99
CA LEU A 71 11.57 7.22 -8.66
C LEU A 71 12.43 6.88 -9.88
N GLY A 72 11.82 6.26 -10.89
CA GLY A 72 12.51 5.72 -12.07
C GLY A 72 11.77 4.50 -12.60
N GLU A 73 12.53 3.60 -13.24
CA GLU A 73 12.02 2.37 -13.84
C GLU A 73 12.82 1.17 -13.34
N THR A 74 12.21 -0.02 -13.34
CA THR A 74 12.95 -1.27 -13.15
C THR A 74 13.79 -1.61 -14.39
N PRO A 75 14.75 -2.55 -14.29
CA PRO A 75 15.46 -3.06 -15.48
C PRO A 75 14.53 -3.64 -16.54
N GLU A 76 13.32 -4.04 -16.17
CA GLU A 76 12.28 -4.54 -17.09
C GLU A 76 11.38 -3.43 -17.67
N GLY A 77 11.66 -2.15 -17.37
CA GLY A 77 10.88 -0.99 -17.84
C GLY A 77 9.61 -0.70 -17.04
N GLU A 78 9.43 -1.28 -15.85
CA GLU A 78 8.26 -0.99 -15.02
C GLU A 78 8.47 0.30 -14.21
N LEU A 79 7.59 1.30 -14.37
CA LEU A 79 7.64 2.54 -13.58
C LEU A 79 7.51 2.28 -12.08
N LEU A 80 8.43 2.86 -11.31
CA LEU A 80 8.47 2.83 -9.85
C LEU A 80 7.85 4.10 -9.28
N ILE A 81 6.64 3.96 -8.72
CA ILE A 81 5.87 5.08 -8.17
C ILE A 81 5.65 4.87 -6.69
N VAL A 82 6.06 5.83 -5.88
CA VAL A 82 5.86 5.81 -4.43
C VAL A 82 4.69 6.69 -4.05
N GLY A 83 3.86 6.23 -3.12
CA GLY A 83 2.72 7.01 -2.64
C GLY A 83 2.22 6.56 -1.28
N VAL A 84 1.14 7.20 -0.81
CA VAL A 84 0.45 6.85 0.43
C VAL A 84 -1.00 6.53 0.11
N GLY A 85 -1.42 5.31 0.44
CA GLY A 85 -2.78 4.83 0.20
C GLY A 85 -3.51 4.49 1.50
N ARG A 86 -4.70 3.88 1.37
CA ARG A 86 -5.54 3.46 2.50
C ARG A 86 -4.86 2.50 3.49
N PHE A 87 -3.85 1.77 3.03
CA PHE A 87 -3.10 0.79 3.84
C PHE A 87 -1.72 1.29 4.25
N GLY A 88 -1.46 2.60 4.09
CA GLY A 88 -0.17 3.22 4.38
C GLY A 88 0.70 3.43 3.13
N PRO A 89 1.98 3.76 3.34
CA PRO A 89 2.95 4.00 2.28
C PRO A 89 3.22 2.76 1.42
N TYR A 90 3.31 2.95 0.11
CA TYR A 90 3.52 1.88 -0.86
C TYR A 90 4.47 2.30 -1.98
N LEU A 91 5.13 1.30 -2.57
CA LEU A 91 5.82 1.37 -3.85
C LEU A 91 5.01 0.57 -4.87
N ARG A 92 4.64 1.19 -5.99
CA ARG A 92 3.97 0.56 -7.11
C ARG A 92 4.99 0.32 -8.23
N TYR A 93 4.95 -0.88 -8.81
CA TYR A 93 5.78 -1.27 -9.95
C TYR A 93 4.88 -2.05 -10.94
N GLY A 94 4.63 -1.45 -12.10
CA GLY A 94 3.58 -1.91 -13.02
C GLY A 94 2.20 -1.96 -12.33
N ASN A 95 1.61 -3.15 -12.26
CA ASN A 95 0.32 -3.40 -11.58
C ASN A 95 0.48 -3.97 -10.16
N ARG A 96 1.71 -4.09 -9.65
CA ARG A 96 2.03 -4.67 -8.35
C ARG A 96 2.36 -3.59 -7.33
N TYR A 97 2.21 -3.94 -6.06
CA TYR A 97 2.40 -3.02 -4.94
C TYR A 97 3.23 -3.70 -3.84
N CYS A 98 4.25 -3.01 -3.36
CA CYS A 98 5.02 -3.34 -2.16
C CYS A 98 4.65 -2.36 -1.05
N SER A 99 4.42 -2.85 0.17
CA SER A 99 4.30 -1.97 1.34
C SER A 99 5.69 -1.50 1.76
N LEU A 100 5.84 -0.20 2.04
CA LEU A 100 7.11 0.35 2.50
C LEU A 100 7.35 0.17 4.01
N LYS A 101 6.35 -0.33 4.75
CA LYS A 101 6.39 -0.49 6.22
C LYS A 101 6.91 0.78 6.90
N ASP A 102 8.11 0.74 7.45
CA ASP A 102 8.73 1.81 8.23
C ASP A 102 9.56 2.79 7.38
N GLN A 103 9.72 2.56 6.08
CA GLN A 103 10.47 3.45 5.20
C GLN A 103 9.64 4.68 4.80
N ASP A 104 10.25 5.86 4.82
CA ASP A 104 9.59 7.11 4.44
C ASP A 104 9.48 7.22 2.89
N PRO A 105 8.26 7.33 2.34
CA PRO A 105 8.06 7.49 0.90
C PRO A 105 8.68 8.77 0.29
N MET A 106 8.95 9.82 1.09
CA MET A 106 9.62 11.03 0.58
C MET A 106 11.10 10.80 0.30
N THR A 107 11.77 10.09 1.20
CA THR A 107 13.24 9.95 1.15
C THR A 107 13.68 8.69 0.43
N LEU A 108 12.75 7.77 0.12
CA LEU A 108 13.06 6.50 -0.53
C LEU A 108 13.78 6.69 -1.87
N GLN A 109 14.96 6.09 -2.03
CA GLN A 109 15.75 6.21 -3.26
C GLN A 109 15.47 5.07 -4.26
N LEU A 110 15.88 5.26 -5.51
CA LEU A 110 15.69 4.28 -6.59
C LEU A 110 16.31 2.92 -6.24
N ASP A 111 17.55 2.89 -5.76
CA ASP A 111 18.25 1.64 -5.42
C ASP A 111 17.53 0.85 -4.32
N GLN A 112 17.04 1.55 -3.30
CA GLN A 112 16.24 0.96 -2.22
C GLN A 112 14.92 0.42 -2.74
N ALA A 113 14.26 1.15 -3.67
CA ALA A 113 13.03 0.71 -4.30
C ALA A 113 13.26 -0.55 -5.16
N LEU A 114 14.36 -0.63 -5.90
CA LEU A 114 14.74 -1.81 -6.66
C LEU A 114 14.99 -3.02 -5.75
N GLU A 115 15.67 -2.82 -4.62
CA GLU A 115 15.89 -3.87 -3.63
C GLU A 115 14.56 -4.40 -3.05
N LEU A 116 13.64 -3.50 -2.68
CA LEU A 116 12.31 -3.89 -2.20
C LEU A 116 11.53 -4.69 -3.23
N VAL A 117 11.61 -4.31 -4.51
CA VAL A 117 10.96 -5.06 -5.60
C VAL A 117 11.59 -6.43 -5.76
N ALA A 118 12.92 -6.54 -5.70
CA ALA A 118 13.62 -7.82 -5.77
C ALA A 118 13.26 -8.75 -4.60
N GLN A 119 13.25 -8.22 -3.37
CA GLN A 119 12.85 -8.95 -2.17
C GLN A 119 11.38 -9.42 -2.26
N GLU A 120 10.47 -8.58 -2.75
CA GLU A 120 9.07 -8.98 -2.93
C GLU A 120 8.92 -10.04 -4.02
N LYS A 121 9.61 -9.91 -5.16
CA LYS A 121 9.64 -10.94 -6.22
C LYS A 121 10.15 -12.27 -5.66
N GLN A 122 11.22 -12.27 -4.87
CA GLN A 122 11.77 -13.47 -4.23
C GLN A 122 10.80 -14.08 -3.23
N ARG A 123 10.16 -13.27 -2.39
CA ARG A 123 9.17 -13.73 -1.42
C ARG A 123 7.95 -14.36 -2.09
N LEU A 124 7.49 -13.79 -3.20
CA LEU A 124 6.40 -14.37 -4.00
C LEU A 124 6.82 -15.69 -4.64
N ALA A 125 8.04 -15.78 -5.17
CA ALA A 125 8.58 -17.02 -5.71
C ALA A 125 8.71 -18.12 -4.64
N GLN A 126 9.14 -17.79 -3.42
CA GLN A 126 9.23 -18.75 -2.30
C GLN A 126 7.87 -19.29 -1.85
N ARG A 127 6.77 -18.59 -2.14
CA ARG A 127 5.42 -19.09 -1.89
C ARG A 127 4.99 -20.12 -2.92
N MET A 128 5.60 -20.11 -4.11
CA MET A 128 5.25 -21.05 -5.18
C MET A 128 5.70 -22.46 -4.82
N ILE A 129 4.74 -23.38 -4.69
CA ILE A 129 5.01 -24.81 -4.50
C ILE A 129 5.04 -25.48 -5.87
N GLN A 130 4.02 -25.25 -6.70
CA GLN A 130 3.92 -25.85 -8.04
C GLN A 130 3.01 -25.02 -8.94
N ARG A 131 3.32 -24.95 -10.24
CA ARG A 131 2.48 -24.36 -11.28
C ARG A 131 2.09 -25.43 -12.30
N PHE A 132 0.84 -25.40 -12.74
CA PHE A 132 0.27 -26.30 -13.73
C PHE A 132 -0.15 -25.51 -14.98
N GLU A 133 -0.38 -26.24 -16.07
CA GLU A 133 -0.99 -25.67 -17.27
C GLU A 133 -2.41 -25.13 -16.97
N GLY A 134 -2.86 -24.14 -17.75
CA GLY A 134 -4.16 -23.50 -17.53
C GLY A 134 -4.21 -22.47 -16.39
N GLY A 135 -3.04 -22.07 -15.84
CA GLY A 135 -2.96 -21.00 -14.84
C GLY A 135 -3.25 -21.43 -13.40
N ILE A 136 -3.28 -22.74 -13.13
CA ILE A 136 -3.48 -23.29 -11.79
C ILE A 136 -2.15 -23.31 -11.03
N GLU A 137 -2.15 -22.80 -9.80
CA GLU A 137 -0.97 -22.68 -8.95
C GLU A 137 -1.24 -23.25 -7.55
N ILE A 138 -0.25 -23.93 -6.97
CA ILE A 138 -0.22 -24.31 -5.55
C ILE A 138 0.75 -23.37 -4.85
N LEU A 139 0.25 -22.65 -3.85
CA LEU A 139 0.99 -21.63 -3.11
C LEU A 139 0.97 -21.94 -1.61
N ASN A 140 2.04 -21.57 -0.90
CA ASN A 140 2.12 -21.64 0.55
C ASN A 140 1.56 -20.34 1.18
N GLY A 141 0.43 -20.44 1.89
CA GLY A 141 -0.24 -19.33 2.54
C GLY A 141 -0.06 -19.32 4.07
N ARG A 142 -0.61 -18.28 4.72
CA ARG A 142 -0.59 -18.14 6.19
C ARG A 142 -1.19 -19.34 6.94
N TYR A 143 -2.16 -20.01 6.34
CA TYR A 143 -2.89 -21.13 6.94
C TYR A 143 -2.51 -22.50 6.34
N GLY A 144 -1.38 -22.55 5.63
CA GLY A 144 -0.89 -23.71 4.88
C GLY A 144 -1.11 -23.59 3.37
N PRO A 145 -0.77 -24.65 2.61
CA PRO A 145 -0.89 -24.67 1.16
C PRO A 145 -2.32 -24.51 0.65
N TYR A 146 -2.48 -23.80 -0.47
CA TYR A 146 -3.74 -23.63 -1.18
C TYR A 146 -3.52 -23.65 -2.70
N ILE A 147 -4.56 -24.04 -3.44
CA ILE A 147 -4.64 -24.02 -4.89
C ILE A 147 -5.37 -22.74 -5.31
N THR A 148 -4.92 -22.10 -6.39
CA THR A 148 -5.57 -20.93 -6.99
C THR A 148 -5.56 -20.99 -8.51
N ASP A 149 -6.61 -20.48 -9.14
CA ASP A 149 -6.68 -20.17 -10.59
C ASP A 149 -6.58 -18.65 -10.86
N GLY A 150 -6.20 -17.87 -9.84
CA GLY A 150 -6.20 -16.41 -9.84
C GLY A 150 -7.51 -15.75 -9.39
N ASN A 151 -8.65 -16.46 -9.48
CA ASN A 151 -9.97 -15.94 -9.08
C ASN A 151 -10.52 -16.62 -7.82
N LYS A 152 -10.34 -17.95 -7.71
CA LYS A 152 -10.80 -18.79 -6.62
C LYS A 152 -9.61 -19.42 -5.91
N ASN A 153 -9.73 -19.52 -4.59
CA ASN A 153 -8.71 -20.14 -3.74
C ASN A 153 -9.32 -21.32 -2.98
N VAL A 154 -8.69 -22.48 -3.06
CA VAL A 154 -9.13 -23.71 -2.39
C VAL A 154 -8.00 -24.24 -1.52
N LYS A 155 -8.28 -24.50 -0.24
CA LYS A 155 -7.28 -25.04 0.70
C LYS A 155 -6.90 -26.47 0.31
N VAL A 156 -5.61 -26.81 0.34
CA VAL A 156 -5.18 -28.21 0.16
C VAL A 156 -5.49 -28.99 1.45
N PRO A 157 -6.29 -30.07 1.38
CA PRO A 157 -6.56 -30.92 2.55
C PRO A 157 -5.27 -31.53 3.08
N ARG A 158 -5.09 -31.55 4.40
CA ARG A 158 -4.00 -32.33 5.00
C ARG A 158 -4.34 -33.81 4.90
N ILE A 159 -3.69 -34.53 3.99
CA ILE A 159 -3.72 -35.99 4.00
C ILE A 159 -2.92 -36.44 5.22
N ARG A 160 -3.60 -36.98 6.24
CA ARG A 160 -2.92 -37.73 7.30
C ARG A 160 -2.47 -39.04 6.69
N ASN A 161 -1.17 -39.19 6.47
CA ASN A 161 -0.60 -40.51 6.22
C ASN A 161 -0.86 -41.35 7.47
N GLN A 162 -1.85 -42.25 7.40
CA GLN A 162 -1.91 -43.36 8.32
C GLN A 162 -0.70 -44.22 7.95
N THR A 163 0.39 -44.08 8.69
CA THR A 163 1.44 -45.10 8.66
C THR A 163 0.80 -46.37 9.19
N SER A 164 0.37 -47.22 8.25
CA SER A 164 -0.02 -48.59 8.48
C SER A 164 1.15 -49.28 9.19
N SER A 165 1.15 -49.29 10.52
CA SER A 165 1.96 -50.23 11.30
C SER A 165 1.34 -51.61 11.09
N HIS A 166 1.65 -52.20 9.94
CA HIS A 166 1.45 -53.60 9.67
C HIS A 166 2.52 -54.35 10.45
N SER A 167 2.17 -54.80 11.65
CA SER A 167 2.83 -55.91 12.32
C SER A 167 1.71 -56.82 12.81
N LYS A 168 1.42 -57.80 11.95
CA LYS A 168 0.64 -59.02 12.20
C LYS A 168 1.68 -60.15 12.17
N PRO A 169 1.43 -61.36 12.68
CA PRO A 169 0.37 -61.83 13.57
C PRO A 169 0.84 -62.15 15.00
#